data_AF-A0A2V8TAW3-F1
#
_entry.id   AF-A0A2V8TAW3-F1
#
_cell.length_a   1.000
_cell.length_b   1.000
_cell.length_c   1.000
_cell.angle_alpha   90.00
_cell.angle_beta   90.00
_cell.angle_gamma   90.00
#
_symmetry.space_group_name_H-M   'P 1'
#
loop_
_entity.id
_entity.type
_entity.pdbx_description
1 polymer ?
#
loop_
_entity_poly.entity_id
_entity_poly.type
_entity_poly.pdbx_seq_one_letter_code
_entity_poly.pdbx_strand_id
1 'polypeptide(L)'
;MQPGERSRPASLPQAVAAKARPAFLSSSPALQFILHLTEANMDTALRAAVSPLARALRDDPRLEVIYFHRHVKPGWNLQVLFRGRGDSFEQEARDRTESVLTPLADRGLARSWQRMEPGRAAEEIAGEAASPDIEKLFHHDTAACLDLLDCETAGGISRSRREFSLLMTERVLGLLRFDRARRLAFYHVGHQRPFEQGTWDAKDLAMLEERYSNLRDPLARLFGDGARMDAAMLWGGEEPAAIAHRCLAACRPHLENLLEAHARGVLPVDIVPLAHLLCQRHCNRLGIDGLAEAVLRYFMFRLHQEGRIEPL
;
A
#
# COMPACT_ATOMS: atom_id res chain seq x y z
N MET A 1 -11.88 -8.16 61.80
CA MET A 1 -11.64 -9.01 60.61
C MET A 1 -11.86 -8.15 59.38
N GLN A 2 -10.76 -7.79 58.71
CA GLN A 2 -10.74 -6.83 57.61
C GLN A 2 -10.94 -7.51 56.24
N PRO A 3 -11.61 -6.85 55.29
CA PRO A 3 -11.79 -7.35 53.93
C PRO A 3 -10.52 -7.12 53.08
N GLY A 4 -10.19 -8.12 52.26
CA GLY A 4 -8.93 -8.25 51.55
C GLY A 4 -8.68 -7.20 50.46
N GLU A 5 -7.45 -6.69 50.49
CA GLU A 5 -6.83 -5.88 49.44
C GLU A 5 -6.72 -6.67 48.14
N ARG A 6 -7.36 -6.15 47.08
CA ARG A 6 -7.09 -6.57 45.71
C ARG A 6 -5.84 -5.81 45.21
N SER A 7 -4.73 -6.52 45.09
CA SER A 7 -3.51 -6.03 44.46
C SER A 7 -3.79 -5.53 43.04
N ARG A 8 -3.52 -4.24 42.81
CA ARG A 8 -3.46 -3.63 41.47
C ARG A 8 -2.29 -4.24 40.71
N PRO A 9 -2.45 -4.70 39.45
CA PRO A 9 -1.29 -5.03 38.63
C PRO A 9 -0.52 -3.75 38.30
N ALA A 10 0.80 -3.85 38.47
CA ALA A 10 1.77 -2.79 38.31
C ALA A 10 1.66 -2.10 36.93
N SER A 11 1.69 -0.78 36.97
CA SER A 11 1.95 0.10 35.84
C SER A 11 3.21 -0.34 35.11
N LEU A 12 3.09 -0.66 33.81
CA LEU A 12 4.25 -0.89 32.95
C LEU A 12 5.03 0.42 32.76
N PRO A 13 6.37 0.38 32.79
CA PRO A 13 7.21 1.57 32.81
C PRO A 13 7.14 2.35 31.50
N GLN A 14 6.81 3.64 31.61
CA GLN A 14 7.18 4.69 30.67
C GLN A 14 8.71 4.82 30.67
N ALA A 15 9.35 4.52 29.53
CA ALA A 15 10.54 5.17 28.98
C ALA A 15 11.13 4.24 27.91
N VAL A 16 10.59 4.26 26.71
CA VAL A 16 11.34 3.76 25.55
C VAL A 16 12.32 4.87 25.20
N ALA A 17 13.59 4.62 25.48
CA ALA A 17 14.70 5.48 25.08
C ALA A 17 14.53 5.92 23.63
N ALA A 18 14.60 7.22 23.38
CA ALA A 18 14.61 7.78 22.04
C ALA A 18 15.81 7.19 21.29
N LYS A 19 15.56 6.16 20.46
CA LYS A 19 16.52 5.76 19.44
C LYS A 19 16.79 7.01 18.60
N ALA A 20 18.07 7.34 18.45
CA ALA A 20 18.50 8.45 17.61
C ALA A 20 17.81 8.36 16.26
N ARG A 21 17.12 9.45 15.86
CA ARG A 21 16.47 9.58 14.57
C ARG A 21 17.50 9.21 13.48
N PRO A 22 17.25 8.19 12.64
CA PRO A 22 18.03 7.98 11.43
C PRO A 22 18.07 9.30 10.64
N ALA A 23 19.20 9.59 9.99
CA ALA A 23 19.43 10.79 9.17
C ALA A 23 18.56 10.85 7.89
N PHE A 24 17.46 10.10 7.83
CA PHE A 24 16.55 9.94 6.70
C PHE A 24 15.39 10.94 6.69
N LEU A 25 15.30 11.78 7.71
CA LEU A 25 14.46 12.97 7.69
C LEU A 25 15.16 14.00 6.80
N SER A 26 14.78 14.06 5.51
CA SER A 26 15.01 15.28 4.75
C SER A 26 14.51 16.45 5.61
N SER A 27 15.29 17.52 5.72
CA SER A 27 14.85 18.79 6.32
C SER A 27 13.65 19.41 5.59
N SER A 28 13.15 18.78 4.52
CA SER A 28 11.97 19.15 3.78
C SER A 28 10.73 19.17 4.68
N PRO A 29 10.02 20.31 4.73
CA PRO A 29 8.74 20.44 5.42
C PRO A 29 7.72 19.40 4.96
N ALA A 30 6.92 18.94 5.91
CA ALA A 30 5.93 17.91 5.66
C ALA A 30 4.65 18.17 6.46
N LEU A 31 3.52 17.83 5.84
CA LEU A 31 2.22 17.80 6.47
C LEU A 31 1.76 16.35 6.58
N GLN A 32 1.61 15.86 7.80
CA GLN A 32 0.98 14.58 8.07
C GLN A 32 -0.32 14.79 8.85
N PHE A 33 -1.37 14.08 8.47
CA PHE A 33 -2.63 14.07 9.22
C PHE A 33 -3.29 12.69 9.23
N ILE A 34 -4.15 12.49 10.22
CA ILE A 34 -5.00 11.31 10.37
C ILE A 34 -6.45 11.76 10.25
N LEU A 35 -7.22 11.05 9.43
CA LEU A 35 -8.67 11.21 9.26
C LEU A 35 -9.36 10.00 9.88
N HIS A 36 -10.07 10.19 10.99
CA HIS A 36 -10.81 9.12 11.68
C HIS A 36 -12.17 8.93 11.03
N LEU A 37 -12.46 7.69 10.61
CA LEU A 37 -13.56 7.35 9.72
C LEU A 37 -14.30 6.09 10.19
N THR A 38 -15.37 5.73 9.49
CA THR A 38 -15.88 4.36 9.45
C THR A 38 -15.29 3.62 8.26
N GLU A 39 -15.34 2.29 8.28
CA GLU A 39 -14.95 1.46 7.13
C GLU A 39 -15.68 1.89 5.85
N ALA A 40 -17.01 2.03 5.94
CA ALA A 40 -17.88 2.41 4.82
C ALA A 40 -17.54 3.78 4.22
N ASN A 41 -16.94 4.68 5.01
CA ASN A 41 -16.63 6.04 4.55
C ASN A 41 -15.21 6.19 3.99
N MET A 42 -14.34 5.17 4.05
CA MET A 42 -12.94 5.31 3.62
C MET A 42 -12.81 5.74 2.15
N ASP A 43 -13.49 5.06 1.24
CA ASP A 43 -13.43 5.40 -0.19
C ASP A 43 -14.09 6.75 -0.48
N THR A 44 -15.19 7.06 0.21
CA THR A 44 -15.86 8.35 0.08
C THR A 44 -14.96 9.49 0.56
N ALA A 45 -14.24 9.31 1.66
CA ALA A 45 -13.29 10.29 2.17
C ALA A 45 -12.07 10.44 1.25
N LEU A 46 -11.55 9.34 0.69
CA LEU A 46 -10.47 9.43 -0.32
C LEU A 46 -10.90 10.28 -1.51
N ARG A 47 -12.09 10.05 -2.06
CA ARG A 47 -12.61 10.81 -3.21
C ARG A 47 -12.97 12.25 -2.89
N ALA A 48 -13.54 12.50 -1.72
CA ALA A 48 -14.00 13.83 -1.33
C ALA A 48 -12.88 14.72 -0.79
N ALA A 49 -11.79 14.13 -0.25
CA ALA A 49 -10.68 14.88 0.33
C ALA A 49 -9.34 14.62 -0.35
N VAL A 50 -8.89 13.37 -0.31
CA VAL A 50 -7.50 13.04 -0.60
C VAL A 50 -7.20 13.15 -2.09
N SER A 51 -8.07 12.63 -2.97
CA SER A 51 -7.89 12.76 -4.42
C SER A 51 -7.88 14.24 -4.88
N PRO A 52 -8.81 15.12 -4.45
CA PRO A 52 -8.74 16.55 -4.77
C PRO A 52 -7.46 17.24 -4.26
N LEU A 53 -7.05 16.96 -3.02
CA LEU A 53 -5.81 17.53 -2.46
C LEU A 53 -4.58 17.06 -3.24
N ALA A 54 -4.51 15.76 -3.54
CA ALA A 54 -3.45 15.17 -4.33
C ALA A 54 -3.36 15.78 -5.74
N ARG A 55 -4.50 15.98 -6.41
CA ARG A 55 -4.56 16.63 -7.72
C ARG A 55 -4.13 18.09 -7.66
N ALA A 56 -4.62 18.84 -6.68
CA ALA A 56 -4.28 20.25 -6.53
C ALA A 56 -2.78 20.48 -6.29
N LEU A 57 -2.09 19.52 -5.66
CA LEU A 57 -0.67 19.60 -5.36
C LEU A 57 0.22 18.86 -6.39
N ARG A 58 -0.37 18.08 -7.31
CA ARG A 58 0.37 17.20 -8.23
C ARG A 58 1.35 17.95 -9.12
N ASP A 59 0.91 19.09 -9.64
CA ASP A 59 1.68 19.91 -10.58
C ASP A 59 2.55 20.95 -9.86
N ASP A 60 2.53 20.98 -8.52
CA ASP A 60 3.42 21.84 -7.74
C ASP A 60 4.85 21.29 -7.81
N PRO A 61 5.82 22.02 -8.40
CA PRO A 61 7.20 21.55 -8.51
C PRO A 61 7.89 21.33 -7.16
N ARG A 62 7.33 21.86 -6.08
CA ARG A 62 7.82 21.67 -4.71
C ARG A 62 7.37 20.34 -4.11
N LEU A 63 6.30 19.72 -4.61
CA LEU A 63 5.85 18.42 -4.10
C LEU A 63 6.93 17.35 -4.34
N GLU A 64 7.36 16.70 -3.27
CA GLU A 64 8.34 15.61 -3.34
C GLU A 64 7.68 14.24 -3.19
N VAL A 65 6.75 14.11 -2.24
CA VAL A 65 6.08 12.85 -1.91
C VAL A 65 4.64 13.12 -1.50
N ILE A 66 3.75 12.26 -1.97
CA ILE A 66 2.41 12.06 -1.42
C ILE A 66 2.31 10.61 -0.99
N TYR A 67 1.70 10.36 0.15
CA TYR A 67 1.47 9.00 0.62
C TYR A 67 0.16 8.93 1.39
N PHE A 68 -0.58 7.82 1.24
CA PHE A 68 -1.61 7.45 2.21
C PHE A 68 -1.60 5.96 2.52
N HIS A 69 -2.14 5.60 3.68
CA HIS A 69 -2.57 4.24 4.00
C HIS A 69 -3.85 4.20 4.80
N ARG A 70 -4.52 3.05 4.70
CA ARG A 70 -5.69 2.67 5.49
C ARG A 70 -5.23 1.93 6.73
N HIS A 71 -5.72 2.35 7.89
CA HIS A 71 -5.39 1.73 9.17
C HIS A 71 -6.67 1.37 9.94
N VAL A 72 -6.65 0.25 10.66
CA VAL A 72 -7.85 -0.29 11.36
C VAL A 72 -7.77 -0.15 12.87
N LYS A 73 -6.58 -0.15 13.47
CA LYS A 73 -6.39 -0.12 14.93
C LYS A 73 -5.96 1.26 15.42
N PRO A 74 -6.47 1.84 16.51
CA PRO A 74 -7.59 1.38 17.35
C PRO A 74 -8.98 1.62 16.71
N GLY A 75 -9.03 2.21 15.51
CA GLY A 75 -10.24 2.35 14.71
C GLY A 75 -9.87 2.70 13.26
N TRP A 76 -10.86 2.62 12.37
CA TRP A 76 -10.70 2.95 10.95
C TRP A 76 -10.22 4.39 10.76
N ASN A 77 -9.06 4.55 10.12
CA ASN A 77 -8.52 5.85 9.79
C ASN A 77 -7.70 5.83 8.50
N LEU A 78 -7.63 6.99 7.84
CA LEU A 78 -6.68 7.25 6.77
C LEU A 78 -5.56 8.11 7.32
N GLN A 79 -4.32 7.70 7.08
CA GLN A 79 -3.16 8.55 7.34
C GLN A 79 -2.64 9.06 6.01
N VAL A 80 -2.40 10.36 5.93
CA VAL A 80 -1.96 11.03 4.70
C VAL A 80 -0.73 11.87 5.03
N LEU A 81 0.23 11.86 4.11
CA LEU A 81 1.46 12.63 4.16
C LEU A 81 1.65 13.37 2.84
N PHE A 82 1.91 14.67 2.94
CA PHE A 82 2.45 15.50 1.87
C PHE A 82 3.83 15.99 2.31
N ARG A 83 4.84 15.84 1.47
CA ARG A 83 6.18 16.38 1.71
C ARG A 83 6.62 17.17 0.50
N GLY A 84 7.24 18.32 0.73
CA GLY A 84 7.73 19.17 -0.33
C GLY A 84 8.77 20.17 0.12
N ARG A 85 9.25 20.97 -0.83
CA ARG A 85 10.39 21.87 -0.65
C ARG A 85 9.96 23.23 -0.10
N GLY A 86 10.57 23.61 1.02
CA GLY A 86 10.47 24.93 1.64
C GLY A 86 9.19 25.15 2.46
N ASP A 87 9.27 26.01 3.47
CA ASP A 87 8.20 26.20 4.48
C ASP A 87 6.89 26.69 3.86
N SER A 88 6.99 27.45 2.75
CA SER A 88 5.83 27.89 1.97
C SER A 88 4.97 26.73 1.45
N PHE A 89 5.57 25.58 1.12
CA PHE A 89 4.83 24.40 0.67
C PHE A 89 4.02 23.80 1.81
N GLU A 90 4.59 23.67 3.01
CA GLU A 90 3.88 23.12 4.15
C GLU A 90 2.68 23.99 4.54
N GLN A 91 2.86 25.31 4.55
CA GLN A 91 1.77 26.23 4.86
C GLN A 91 0.64 26.12 3.81
N GLU A 92 0.98 26.11 2.52
CA GLU A 92 -0.02 25.96 1.46
C GLU A 92 -0.74 24.61 1.51
N ALA A 93 0.00 23.51 1.71
CA ALA A 93 -0.58 22.19 1.87
C ALA A 93 -1.52 22.14 3.08
N ARG A 94 -1.17 22.83 4.18
CA ARG A 94 -1.99 22.95 5.38
C ARG A 94 -3.28 23.70 5.12
N ASP A 95 -3.21 24.90 4.55
CA ASP A 95 -4.38 25.73 4.25
C ASP A 95 -5.36 24.99 3.33
N ARG A 96 -4.83 24.33 2.29
CA ARG A 96 -5.64 23.48 1.40
C ARG A 96 -6.26 22.31 2.13
N THR A 97 -5.50 21.61 2.97
CA THR A 97 -6.00 20.47 3.75
C THR A 97 -7.13 20.89 4.69
N GLU A 98 -6.97 21.99 5.43
CA GLU A 98 -7.98 22.52 6.35
C GLU A 98 -9.27 22.90 5.64
N SER A 99 -9.17 23.56 4.47
CA SER A 99 -10.33 23.96 3.66
C SER A 99 -11.12 22.76 3.11
N VAL A 100 -10.48 21.60 2.93
CA VAL A 100 -11.12 20.38 2.41
C VAL A 100 -11.64 19.49 3.55
N LEU A 101 -10.90 19.35 4.64
CA LEU A 101 -11.26 18.45 5.75
C LEU A 101 -12.36 19.01 6.65
N THR A 102 -12.44 20.34 6.81
CA THR A 102 -13.48 20.96 7.64
C THR A 102 -14.89 20.64 7.12
N PRO A 103 -15.22 20.85 5.83
CA PRO A 103 -16.53 20.46 5.28
C PRO A 103 -16.82 18.96 5.31
N LEU A 104 -15.80 18.10 5.40
CA LEU A 104 -15.96 16.65 5.51
C LEU A 104 -16.42 16.23 6.90
N ALA A 105 -15.88 16.88 7.94
CA ALA A 105 -16.33 16.70 9.31
C ALA A 105 -17.76 17.20 9.48
N ASP A 106 -18.09 18.37 8.94
CA ASP A 106 -19.44 18.97 9.03
C ASP A 106 -20.52 18.09 8.37
N ARG A 107 -20.15 17.33 7.33
CA ARG A 107 -21.03 16.38 6.64
C ARG A 107 -21.11 15.00 7.32
N GLY A 108 -20.44 14.81 8.46
CA GLY A 108 -20.41 13.53 9.19
C GLY A 108 -19.67 12.40 8.45
N LEU A 109 -18.93 12.73 7.39
CA LEU A 109 -18.15 11.75 6.62
C LEU A 109 -16.87 11.37 7.36
N ALA A 110 -16.32 12.30 8.15
CA ALA A 110 -15.25 12.06 9.10
C ALA A 110 -15.69 12.31 10.54
N ARG A 111 -15.26 11.46 11.47
CA ARG A 111 -15.50 11.62 12.91
C ARG A 111 -14.64 12.75 13.48
N SER A 112 -13.39 12.83 13.02
CA SER A 112 -12.43 13.86 13.39
C SER A 112 -11.24 13.77 12.44
N TRP A 113 -10.41 14.81 12.43
CA TRP A 113 -9.08 14.77 11.84
C TRP A 113 -8.07 15.43 12.77
N GLN A 114 -6.82 15.00 12.70
CA GLN A 114 -5.74 15.50 13.55
C GLN A 114 -4.47 15.61 12.73
N ARG A 115 -3.73 16.70 12.93
CA ARG A 115 -2.37 16.83 12.42
C ARG A 115 -1.42 15.97 13.27
N MET A 116 -0.44 15.36 12.61
CA MET A 116 0.63 14.58 13.24
C MET A 116 1.98 15.22 12.98
N GLU A 117 2.93 14.94 13.89
CA GLU A 117 4.34 15.22 13.66
C GLU A 117 4.87 14.39 12.47
N PRO A 118 5.43 15.04 11.43
CA PRO A 118 5.98 14.33 10.28
C PRO A 118 7.19 13.47 10.64
N GLY A 119 7.38 12.39 9.87
CA GLY A 119 8.60 11.56 9.95
C GLY A 119 8.41 10.22 10.65
N ARG A 120 7.28 9.96 11.32
CA ARG A 120 6.98 8.61 11.81
C ARG A 120 6.55 7.66 10.71
N ALA A 121 5.87 8.15 9.67
CA ALA A 121 5.27 7.28 8.67
C ALA A 121 6.32 6.42 7.94
N ALA A 122 7.33 7.00 7.30
CA ALA A 122 8.31 6.22 6.53
C ALA A 122 9.08 5.20 7.39
N GLU A 123 9.46 5.55 8.62
CA GLU A 123 10.09 4.65 9.58
C GLU A 123 9.12 3.57 10.12
N GLU A 124 7.86 3.91 10.39
CA GLU A 124 6.83 2.94 10.80
C GLU A 124 6.42 2.00 9.65
N ILE A 125 6.57 2.45 8.41
CA ILE A 125 6.10 1.76 7.21
C ILE A 125 7.17 0.86 6.61
N ALA A 126 8.40 1.38 6.49
CA ALA A 126 9.54 0.69 5.88
C ALA A 126 10.57 0.22 6.90
N GLY A 127 10.56 0.73 8.14
CA GLY A 127 11.51 0.33 9.17
C GLY A 127 12.95 0.54 8.71
N GLU A 128 13.74 -0.51 8.87
CA GLU A 128 15.13 -0.55 8.43
C GLU A 128 15.29 -0.37 6.91
N ALA A 129 14.24 -0.63 6.12
CA ALA A 129 14.26 -0.45 4.68
C ALA A 129 14.10 1.01 4.24
N ALA A 130 13.85 1.98 5.13
CA ALA A 130 13.57 3.36 4.73
C ALA A 130 14.66 3.93 3.80
N SER A 131 14.28 4.30 2.58
CA SER A 131 15.16 4.88 1.55
C SER A 131 14.37 5.87 0.68
N PRO A 132 15.02 6.81 -0.05
CA PRO A 132 14.32 7.81 -0.84
C PRO A 132 13.66 7.15 -2.04
N ASP A 133 14.26 6.07 -2.56
CA ASP A 133 13.68 5.23 -3.61
C ASP A 133 12.37 4.58 -3.15
N ILE A 134 12.31 4.04 -1.93
CA ILE A 134 11.08 3.46 -1.39
C ILE A 134 9.98 4.50 -1.20
N GLU A 135 10.34 5.70 -0.73
CA GLU A 135 9.39 6.81 -0.62
C GLU A 135 8.86 7.24 -1.99
N LYS A 136 9.72 7.24 -3.03
CA LYS A 136 9.30 7.53 -4.41
C LYS A 136 8.41 6.43 -4.98
N LEU A 137 8.69 5.16 -4.72
CA LEU A 137 7.81 4.05 -5.09
C LEU A 137 6.43 4.22 -4.45
N PHE A 138 6.39 4.54 -3.16
CA PHE A 138 5.15 4.80 -2.46
C PHE A 138 4.40 6.02 -2.97
N HIS A 139 5.11 7.06 -3.41
CA HIS A 139 4.53 8.24 -4.04
C HIS A 139 3.86 7.90 -5.37
N HIS A 140 4.56 7.21 -6.27
CA HIS A 140 4.01 6.82 -7.57
C HIS A 140 2.83 5.87 -7.42
N ASP A 141 2.94 4.90 -6.51
CA ASP A 141 1.84 3.97 -6.20
C ASP A 141 0.63 4.71 -5.62
N THR A 142 0.86 5.65 -4.70
CA THR A 142 -0.20 6.47 -4.12
C THR A 142 -0.94 7.27 -5.18
N ALA A 143 -0.22 7.98 -6.05
CA ALA A 143 -0.81 8.76 -7.12
C ALA A 143 -1.63 7.88 -8.07
N ALA A 144 -1.09 6.72 -8.45
CA ALA A 144 -1.76 5.77 -9.33
C ALA A 144 -3.03 5.17 -8.70
N CYS A 145 -2.99 4.81 -7.40
CA CYS A 145 -4.17 4.32 -6.70
C CYS A 145 -5.28 5.39 -6.60
N LEU A 146 -4.94 6.66 -6.38
CA LEU A 146 -5.94 7.73 -6.37
C LEU A 146 -6.56 7.93 -7.76
N ASP A 147 -5.75 7.93 -8.82
CA ASP A 147 -6.25 8.02 -10.20
C ASP A 147 -7.16 6.84 -10.55
N LEU A 148 -6.82 5.62 -10.10
CA LEU A 148 -7.62 4.43 -10.33
C LEU A 148 -8.97 4.50 -9.61
N LEU A 149 -9.00 4.98 -8.36
CA LEU A 149 -10.24 5.14 -7.59
C LEU A 149 -11.16 6.22 -8.18
N ASP A 150 -10.58 7.29 -8.73
CA ASP A 150 -11.32 8.32 -9.46
C ASP A 150 -11.88 7.75 -10.78
N CYS A 151 -11.08 6.96 -11.51
CA CYS A 151 -11.50 6.27 -12.75
C CYS A 151 -12.64 5.26 -12.49
N GLU A 152 -12.54 4.46 -11.43
CA GLU A 152 -13.59 3.53 -11.01
C GLU A 152 -14.91 4.24 -10.72
N THR A 153 -14.84 5.40 -10.07
CA THR A 153 -16.02 6.22 -9.75
C THR A 153 -16.70 6.76 -11.01
N ALA A 154 -15.92 7.05 -12.05
CA ALA A 154 -16.44 7.45 -13.36
C ALA A 154 -16.96 6.27 -14.20
N GLY A 155 -16.92 5.03 -13.67
CA GLY A 155 -17.32 3.82 -14.39
C GLY A 155 -16.33 3.35 -15.45
N GLY A 156 -15.08 3.84 -15.40
CA GLY A 156 -14.07 3.59 -16.43
C GLY A 156 -13.27 2.28 -16.26
N ILE A 157 -13.60 1.45 -15.28
CA ILE A 157 -12.87 0.21 -14.97
C ILE A 157 -13.76 -1.02 -15.14
N SER A 158 -13.32 -1.99 -15.94
CA SER A 158 -13.98 -3.29 -16.10
C SER A 158 -13.36 -4.42 -15.26
N ARG A 159 -12.17 -4.17 -14.68
CA ARG A 159 -11.48 -5.08 -13.76
C ARG A 159 -11.80 -4.75 -12.31
N SER A 160 -11.81 -5.78 -11.47
CA SER A 160 -11.82 -5.57 -10.03
C SER A 160 -10.47 -5.03 -9.53
N ARG A 161 -10.48 -4.30 -8.41
CA ARG A 161 -9.24 -3.85 -7.73
C ARG A 161 -8.29 -5.03 -7.40
N ARG A 162 -8.84 -6.22 -7.14
CA ARG A 162 -8.06 -7.44 -6.87
C ARG A 162 -7.31 -7.93 -8.10
N GLU A 163 -7.96 -7.96 -9.27
CA GLU A 163 -7.30 -8.29 -10.53
C GLU A 163 -6.23 -7.24 -10.89
N PHE A 164 -6.54 -5.95 -10.74
CA PHE A 164 -5.57 -4.87 -10.96
C PHE A 164 -4.34 -5.02 -10.05
N SER A 165 -4.56 -5.30 -8.75
CA SER A 165 -3.47 -5.52 -7.79
C SER A 165 -2.60 -6.73 -8.14
N LEU A 166 -3.21 -7.83 -8.59
CA LEU A 166 -2.48 -9.02 -9.05
C LEU A 166 -1.58 -8.68 -10.26
N LEU A 167 -2.11 -7.94 -11.24
CA LEU A 167 -1.35 -7.48 -12.39
C LEU A 167 -0.20 -6.55 -12.00
N MET A 168 -0.46 -5.53 -11.18
CA MET A 168 0.57 -4.62 -10.68
C MET A 168 1.66 -5.37 -9.91
N THR A 169 1.27 -6.32 -9.05
CA THR A 169 2.21 -7.19 -8.32
C THR A 169 3.14 -7.90 -9.30
N GLU A 170 2.61 -8.65 -10.27
CA GLU A 170 3.44 -9.41 -11.21
C GLU A 170 4.35 -8.52 -12.07
N ARG A 171 3.88 -7.32 -12.45
CA ARG A 171 4.71 -6.34 -13.15
C ARG A 171 5.85 -5.82 -12.28
N VAL A 172 5.61 -5.53 -11.01
CA VAL A 172 6.65 -5.13 -10.05
C VAL A 172 7.66 -6.26 -9.84
N LEU A 173 7.21 -7.51 -9.71
CA LEU A 173 8.11 -8.67 -9.58
C LEU A 173 8.97 -8.89 -10.84
N GLY A 174 8.41 -8.62 -12.02
CA GLY A 174 9.17 -8.61 -13.27
C GLY A 174 10.24 -7.51 -13.31
N LEU A 175 9.91 -6.29 -12.86
CA LEU A 175 10.88 -5.19 -12.73
C LEU A 175 12.00 -5.51 -11.72
N LEU A 176 11.67 -6.25 -10.66
CA LEU A 176 12.63 -6.77 -9.69
C LEU A 176 13.43 -7.99 -10.19
N ARG A 177 13.20 -8.44 -11.43
CA ARG A 177 13.88 -9.59 -12.06
C ARG A 177 13.75 -10.86 -11.21
N PHE A 178 12.60 -11.05 -10.56
CA PHE A 178 12.37 -12.29 -9.85
C PHE A 178 12.29 -13.41 -10.89
N ASP A 179 12.87 -14.56 -10.59
CA ASP A 179 12.62 -15.78 -11.32
C ASP A 179 11.43 -16.52 -10.67
N ARG A 180 11.15 -17.74 -11.14
CA ARG A 180 10.08 -18.56 -10.56
C ARG A 180 10.34 -18.88 -9.08
N ALA A 181 11.58 -19.16 -8.70
CA ALA A 181 11.93 -19.51 -7.32
C ALA A 181 11.68 -18.33 -6.36
N ARG A 182 12.10 -17.12 -6.75
CA ARG A 182 11.86 -15.90 -5.97
C ARG A 182 10.38 -15.50 -5.94
N ARG A 183 9.63 -15.71 -7.03
CA ARG A 183 8.16 -15.52 -7.00
C ARG A 183 7.48 -16.46 -6.03
N LEU A 184 7.85 -17.74 -6.02
CA LEU A 184 7.35 -18.70 -5.03
C LEU A 184 7.67 -18.26 -3.60
N ALA A 185 8.91 -17.82 -3.33
CA ALA A 185 9.30 -17.29 -2.02
C ALA A 185 8.48 -16.04 -1.63
N PHE A 186 8.30 -15.09 -2.55
CA PHE A 186 7.47 -13.90 -2.35
C PHE A 186 6.02 -14.25 -2.00
N TYR A 187 5.39 -15.12 -2.78
CA TYR A 187 4.00 -15.48 -2.54
C TYR A 187 3.84 -16.29 -1.25
N HIS A 188 4.81 -17.15 -0.95
CA HIS A 188 4.85 -17.92 0.29
C HIS A 188 4.82 -17.02 1.53
N VAL A 189 5.71 -16.01 1.58
CA VAL A 189 5.73 -15.00 2.65
C VAL A 189 4.35 -14.34 2.80
N GLY A 190 3.72 -13.98 1.68
CA GLY A 190 2.47 -13.24 1.71
C GLY A 190 1.24 -14.03 2.16
N HIS A 191 1.23 -15.36 2.01
CA HIS A 191 0.09 -16.19 2.43
C HIS A 191 0.34 -17.01 3.70
N GLN A 192 1.58 -17.11 4.20
CA GLN A 192 1.86 -17.86 5.42
C GLN A 192 1.37 -17.16 6.69
N ARG A 193 1.42 -15.83 6.73
CA ARG A 193 1.15 -15.06 7.95
C ARG A 193 -0.20 -15.36 8.63
N PRO A 194 -1.34 -15.53 7.91
CA PRO A 194 -2.59 -15.94 8.56
C PRO A 194 -2.52 -17.31 9.23
N PHE A 195 -1.74 -18.26 8.70
CA PHE A 195 -1.53 -19.57 9.35
C PHE A 195 -0.69 -19.43 10.61
N GLU A 196 0.42 -18.69 10.55
CA GLU A 196 1.31 -18.47 11.72
C GLU A 196 0.59 -17.78 12.87
N GLN A 197 -0.35 -16.89 12.56
CA GLN A 197 -1.16 -16.16 13.53
C GLN A 197 -2.38 -16.95 14.03
N GLY A 198 -2.57 -18.19 13.55
CA GLY A 198 -3.73 -19.02 13.87
C GLY A 198 -5.06 -18.45 13.38
N THR A 199 -5.03 -17.54 12.40
CA THR A 199 -6.23 -16.96 11.78
C THR A 199 -6.83 -17.90 10.74
N TRP A 200 -5.99 -18.72 10.09
CA TRP A 200 -6.43 -19.80 9.22
C TRP A 200 -6.08 -21.16 9.82
N ASP A 201 -7.03 -22.08 9.75
CA ASP A 201 -6.85 -23.48 10.11
C ASP A 201 -6.88 -24.43 8.89
N ALA A 202 -6.90 -25.74 9.15
CA ALA A 202 -6.93 -26.75 8.09
C ALA A 202 -8.23 -26.71 7.25
N LYS A 203 -9.36 -26.31 7.86
CA LYS A 203 -10.64 -26.16 7.16
C LYS A 203 -10.62 -24.93 6.26
N ASP A 204 -10.05 -23.83 6.72
CA ASP A 204 -9.85 -22.64 5.88
C ASP A 204 -8.99 -22.95 4.67
N LEU A 205 -7.91 -23.72 4.84
CA LEU A 205 -7.08 -24.17 3.73
C LEU A 205 -7.86 -25.04 2.72
N ALA A 206 -8.70 -25.97 3.20
CA ALA A 206 -9.53 -26.79 2.32
C ALA A 206 -10.52 -25.92 1.51
N MET A 207 -11.14 -24.92 2.14
CA MET A 207 -12.03 -23.97 1.46
C MET A 207 -11.27 -23.09 0.44
N LEU A 208 -10.07 -22.63 0.78
CA LEU A 208 -9.21 -21.90 -0.14
C LEU A 208 -8.82 -22.76 -1.34
N GLU A 209 -8.57 -24.04 -1.13
CA GLU A 209 -8.23 -24.98 -2.20
C GLU A 209 -9.40 -25.22 -3.16
N GLU A 210 -10.59 -25.44 -2.62
CA GLU A 210 -11.82 -25.56 -3.42
C GLU A 210 -12.05 -24.29 -4.25
N ARG A 211 -11.91 -23.12 -3.62
CA ARG A 211 -12.06 -21.83 -4.29
C ARG A 211 -10.98 -21.62 -5.36
N TYR A 212 -9.73 -21.99 -5.09
CA TYR A 212 -8.64 -21.94 -6.05
C TYR A 212 -8.96 -22.83 -7.26
N SER A 213 -9.39 -24.07 -7.05
CA SER A 213 -9.73 -25.00 -8.13
C SER A 213 -10.77 -24.40 -9.09
N ASN A 214 -11.77 -23.70 -8.56
CA ASN A 214 -12.80 -23.02 -9.35
C ASN A 214 -12.31 -21.77 -10.08
N LEU A 215 -11.29 -21.08 -9.55
CA LEU A 215 -10.75 -19.83 -10.10
C LEU A 215 -9.46 -20.02 -10.91
N ARG A 216 -8.85 -21.20 -10.89
CA ARG A 216 -7.53 -21.49 -11.48
C ARG A 216 -7.43 -21.04 -12.93
N ASP A 217 -8.32 -21.53 -13.79
CA ASP A 217 -8.23 -21.25 -15.22
C ASP A 217 -8.58 -19.79 -15.57
N PRO A 218 -9.62 -19.17 -14.97
CA PRO A 218 -9.82 -17.72 -15.07
C PRO A 218 -8.61 -16.88 -14.64
N LEU A 219 -7.96 -17.24 -13.51
CA LEU A 219 -6.78 -16.52 -13.03
C LEU A 219 -5.58 -16.73 -13.94
N ALA A 220 -5.33 -17.94 -14.43
CA ALA A 220 -4.23 -18.19 -15.38
C ALA A 220 -4.42 -17.39 -16.68
N ARG A 221 -5.66 -17.26 -17.17
CA ARG A 221 -5.98 -16.45 -18.36
C ARG A 221 -5.66 -14.97 -18.18
N LEU A 222 -5.68 -14.44 -16.96
CA LEU A 222 -5.28 -13.05 -16.67
C LEU A 222 -3.82 -12.77 -17.07
N PHE A 223 -2.96 -13.80 -17.09
CA PHE A 223 -1.52 -13.68 -17.36
C PHE A 223 -1.06 -14.33 -18.68
N GLY A 224 -1.99 -14.96 -19.42
CA GLY A 224 -1.71 -15.63 -20.69
C GLY A 224 -1.47 -14.67 -21.86
N ASP A 225 -0.99 -15.19 -22.99
CA ASP A 225 -0.53 -14.39 -24.14
C ASP A 225 -1.59 -13.46 -24.74
N GLY A 226 -2.85 -13.90 -24.80
CA GLY A 226 -3.96 -13.04 -25.27
C GLY A 226 -4.17 -11.79 -24.41
N ALA A 227 -3.91 -11.88 -23.10
CA ALA A 227 -3.97 -10.74 -22.19
C ALA A 227 -2.74 -9.82 -22.35
N ARG A 228 -1.64 -10.28 -22.96
CA ARG A 228 -0.42 -9.50 -23.15
C ARG A 228 -0.47 -8.61 -24.39
N MET A 229 -1.34 -8.91 -25.36
CA MET A 229 -1.37 -8.22 -26.65
C MET A 229 -2.17 -6.91 -26.64
N ASP A 230 -3.13 -6.74 -25.73
CA ASP A 230 -3.94 -5.52 -25.58
C ASP A 230 -3.87 -4.99 -24.15
N ALA A 231 -3.22 -3.85 -23.98
CA ALA A 231 -3.07 -3.20 -22.69
C ALA A 231 -4.42 -2.75 -22.09
N ALA A 232 -5.34 -2.22 -22.90
CA ALA A 232 -6.64 -1.77 -22.41
C ALA A 232 -7.45 -2.97 -21.90
N MET A 233 -7.46 -4.09 -22.64
CA MET A 233 -8.12 -5.32 -22.19
C MET A 233 -7.50 -5.92 -20.93
N LEU A 234 -6.16 -5.88 -20.82
CA LEU A 234 -5.43 -6.37 -19.64
C LEU A 234 -5.84 -5.60 -18.39
N TRP A 235 -5.72 -4.28 -18.44
CA TRP A 235 -5.89 -3.40 -17.29
C TRP A 235 -7.34 -3.01 -17.02
N GLY A 236 -8.27 -3.37 -17.90
CA GLY A 236 -9.70 -3.14 -17.72
C GLY A 236 -10.19 -1.79 -18.23
N GLY A 237 -9.51 -1.21 -19.21
CA GLY A 237 -9.84 0.06 -19.87
C GLY A 237 -8.60 0.82 -20.31
N GLU A 238 -8.76 1.82 -21.17
CA GLU A 238 -7.67 2.68 -21.64
C GLU A 238 -7.05 3.49 -20.50
N GLU A 239 -7.87 4.12 -19.65
CA GLU A 239 -7.36 4.93 -18.53
C GLU A 239 -6.65 4.07 -17.46
N PRO A 240 -7.22 2.92 -16.99
CA PRO A 240 -6.48 2.00 -16.12
C PRO A 240 -5.15 1.54 -16.70
N ALA A 241 -5.09 1.28 -18.02
CA ALA A 241 -3.85 0.93 -18.70
C ALA A 241 -2.84 2.08 -18.66
N ALA A 242 -3.28 3.30 -18.97
CA ALA A 242 -2.43 4.48 -18.91
C ALA A 242 -1.90 4.76 -17.49
N ILE A 243 -2.75 4.63 -16.47
CA ILE A 243 -2.37 4.74 -15.05
C ILE A 243 -1.28 3.71 -14.69
N ALA A 244 -1.51 2.43 -15.02
CA ALA A 244 -0.55 1.37 -14.73
C ALA A 244 0.79 1.60 -15.45
N HIS A 245 0.77 1.98 -16.73
CA HIS A 245 1.98 2.28 -17.49
C HIS A 245 2.76 3.46 -16.92
N ARG A 246 2.10 4.58 -16.60
CA ARG A 246 2.76 5.75 -15.97
C ARG A 246 3.39 5.37 -14.63
N CYS A 247 2.66 4.63 -13.80
CA CYS A 247 3.13 4.18 -12.49
C CYS A 247 4.37 3.29 -12.62
N LEU A 248 4.30 2.22 -13.43
CA LEU A 248 5.40 1.27 -13.61
C LEU A 248 6.64 1.94 -14.25
N ALA A 249 6.44 2.86 -15.19
CA ALA A 249 7.53 3.63 -15.78
C ALA A 249 8.22 4.53 -14.74
N ALA A 250 7.46 5.21 -13.89
CA ALA A 250 8.00 6.06 -12.83
C ALA A 250 8.68 5.24 -11.70
N CYS A 251 8.16 4.05 -11.39
CA CYS A 251 8.75 3.17 -10.38
C CYS A 251 10.05 2.49 -10.85
N ARG A 252 10.22 2.25 -12.15
CA ARG A 252 11.37 1.52 -12.72
C ARG A 252 12.74 2.00 -12.21
N PRO A 253 13.14 3.29 -12.33
CA PRO A 253 14.47 3.72 -11.90
C PRO A 253 14.71 3.48 -10.41
N HIS A 254 13.68 3.61 -9.59
CA HIS A 254 13.77 3.38 -8.15
C HIS A 254 13.91 1.89 -7.81
N LEU A 255 13.22 1.00 -8.54
CA LEU A 255 13.39 -0.45 -8.39
C LEU A 255 14.79 -0.89 -8.87
N GLU A 256 15.32 -0.28 -9.93
CA GLU A 256 16.68 -0.53 -10.42
C GLU A 256 17.73 -0.13 -9.37
N ASN A 257 17.60 1.05 -8.76
CA ASN A 257 18.47 1.49 -7.66
C ASN A 257 18.44 0.51 -6.47
N LEU A 258 17.27 -0.01 -6.10
CA LEU A 258 17.14 -0.99 -5.02
C LEU A 258 17.77 -2.33 -5.36
N LEU A 259 17.68 -2.78 -6.62
CA LEU A 259 18.38 -3.98 -7.10
C LEU A 259 19.90 -3.79 -7.05
N GLU A 260 20.42 -2.64 -7.45
CA GLU A 260 21.85 -2.32 -7.36
C GLU A 260 22.33 -2.23 -5.91
N ALA A 261 21.52 -1.67 -5.01
CA ALA A 261 21.81 -1.64 -3.58
C ALA A 261 21.84 -3.05 -2.97
N HIS A 262 20.89 -3.91 -3.35
CA HIS A 262 20.85 -5.31 -2.92
C HIS A 262 22.06 -6.09 -3.44
N ALA A 263 22.41 -5.95 -4.72
CA ALA A 263 23.56 -6.61 -5.32
C ALA A 263 24.90 -6.21 -4.68
N ARG A 264 25.00 -4.97 -4.17
CA ARG A 264 26.17 -4.48 -3.43
C ARG A 264 26.15 -4.83 -1.94
N GLY A 265 25.10 -5.48 -1.43
CA GLY A 265 24.94 -5.80 -0.01
C GLY A 265 24.79 -4.58 0.89
N VAL A 266 24.38 -3.43 0.34
CA VAL A 266 24.16 -2.18 1.10
C VAL A 266 22.70 -1.93 1.43
N LEU A 267 21.78 -2.72 0.85
CA LEU A 267 20.38 -2.71 1.24
C LEU A 267 20.23 -3.46 2.57
N PRO A 268 19.67 -2.83 3.62
CA PRO A 268 19.59 -3.42 4.97
C PRO A 268 18.56 -4.55 5.07
N VAL A 269 17.66 -4.68 4.08
CA VAL A 269 16.66 -5.73 3.99
C VAL A 269 16.84 -6.55 2.72
N ASP A 270 16.46 -7.82 2.77
CA ASP A 270 16.42 -8.64 1.56
C ASP A 270 15.32 -8.18 0.59
N ILE A 271 15.53 -8.44 -0.69
CA ILE A 271 14.67 -7.94 -1.77
C ILE A 271 13.27 -8.59 -1.76
N VAL A 272 13.14 -9.84 -1.29
CA VAL A 272 11.85 -10.53 -1.22
C VAL A 272 10.93 -9.93 -0.14
N PRO A 273 11.36 -9.76 1.13
CA PRO A 273 10.58 -9.02 2.12
C PRO A 273 10.25 -7.59 1.70
N LEU A 274 11.19 -6.90 1.03
CA LEU A 274 10.94 -5.56 0.51
C LEU A 274 9.85 -5.54 -0.56
N ALA A 275 9.91 -6.45 -1.53
CA ALA A 275 8.85 -6.60 -2.54
C ALA A 275 7.49 -6.85 -1.86
N HIS A 276 7.45 -7.71 -0.84
CA HIS A 276 6.22 -7.99 -0.10
C HIS A 276 5.65 -6.72 0.55
N LEU A 277 6.50 -5.92 1.20
CA LEU A 277 6.10 -4.63 1.76
C LEU A 277 5.49 -3.72 0.67
N LEU A 278 6.15 -3.56 -0.47
CA LEU A 278 5.66 -2.70 -1.55
C LEU A 278 4.26 -3.14 -2.03
N CYS A 279 4.09 -4.43 -2.32
CA CYS A 279 2.84 -4.98 -2.81
C CYS A 279 1.72 -5.01 -1.75
N GLN A 280 2.07 -5.17 -0.47
CA GLN A 280 1.12 -5.04 0.63
C GLN A 280 0.59 -3.61 0.75
N ARG A 281 1.46 -2.60 0.61
CA ARG A 281 1.02 -1.20 0.64
C ARG A 281 0.14 -0.86 -0.56
N HIS A 282 0.44 -1.41 -1.73
CA HIS A 282 -0.44 -1.31 -2.90
C HIS A 282 -1.84 -1.89 -2.62
N CYS A 283 -1.92 -3.14 -2.12
CA CYS A 283 -3.19 -3.76 -1.71
C CYS A 283 -3.96 -2.88 -0.71
N ASN A 284 -3.28 -2.38 0.32
CA ASN A 284 -3.87 -1.54 1.34
C ASN A 284 -4.49 -0.25 0.75
N ARG A 285 -3.80 0.44 -0.16
CA ARG A 285 -4.32 1.66 -0.79
C ARG A 285 -5.58 1.40 -1.61
N LEU A 286 -5.62 0.25 -2.30
CA LEU A 286 -6.80 -0.21 -3.05
C LEU A 286 -7.96 -0.70 -2.15
N GLY A 287 -7.77 -0.75 -0.82
CA GLY A 287 -8.79 -1.24 0.10
C GLY A 287 -8.90 -2.76 0.15
N ILE A 288 -7.85 -3.47 -0.28
CA ILE A 288 -7.73 -4.92 -0.10
C ILE A 288 -7.12 -5.14 1.28
N ASP A 289 -7.91 -5.69 2.21
CA ASP A 289 -7.45 -6.01 3.56
C ASP A 289 -6.41 -7.15 3.56
N GLY A 290 -5.76 -7.35 4.72
CA GLY A 290 -4.66 -8.31 4.84
C GLY A 290 -5.08 -9.77 4.62
N LEU A 291 -6.31 -10.15 4.94
CA LEU A 291 -6.80 -11.51 4.68
C LEU A 291 -7.11 -11.70 3.20
N ALA A 292 -7.78 -10.72 2.58
CA ALA A 292 -8.03 -10.72 1.16
C ALA A 292 -6.73 -10.73 0.35
N GLU A 293 -5.71 -9.97 0.77
CA GLU A 293 -4.37 -10.03 0.20
C GLU A 293 -3.80 -11.45 0.32
N ALA A 294 -3.80 -12.04 1.51
CA ALA A 294 -3.24 -13.37 1.72
C ALA A 294 -3.89 -14.44 0.83
N VAL A 295 -5.21 -14.35 0.58
CA VAL A 295 -5.90 -15.23 -0.39
C VAL A 295 -5.35 -15.04 -1.79
N LEU A 296 -5.15 -13.81 -2.24
CA LEU A 296 -4.55 -13.52 -3.55
C LEU A 296 -3.13 -14.07 -3.64
N ARG A 297 -2.33 -13.94 -2.57
CA ARG A 297 -0.96 -14.51 -2.53
C ARG A 297 -0.98 -16.04 -2.57
N TYR A 298 -1.93 -16.69 -1.89
CA TYR A 298 -2.11 -18.14 -1.95
C TYR A 298 -2.45 -18.62 -3.37
N PHE A 299 -3.40 -17.98 -4.05
CA PHE A 299 -3.78 -18.38 -5.41
C PHE A 299 -2.62 -18.20 -6.41
N MET A 300 -1.88 -17.11 -6.30
CA MET A 300 -0.70 -16.90 -7.15
C MET A 300 0.44 -17.89 -6.82
N PHE A 301 0.65 -18.21 -5.54
CA PHE A 301 1.59 -19.26 -5.14
C PHE A 301 1.27 -20.58 -5.86
N ARG A 302 -0.01 -20.98 -5.84
CA ARG A 302 -0.48 -22.21 -6.49
C ARG A 302 -0.32 -22.20 -8.00
N LEU A 303 -0.65 -21.09 -8.68
CA LEU A 303 -0.44 -20.96 -10.13
C LEU A 303 1.03 -21.10 -10.52
N HIS A 304 1.95 -20.46 -9.80
CA HIS A 304 3.39 -20.58 -10.02
C HIS A 304 3.91 -21.98 -9.68
N GLN A 305 3.41 -22.59 -8.61
CA GLN A 305 3.80 -23.94 -8.19
C GLN A 305 3.42 -24.97 -9.26
N GLU A 306 2.23 -24.82 -9.86
CA GLU A 306 1.74 -25.70 -10.93
C GLU A 306 2.33 -25.39 -12.31
N GLY A 307 3.12 -24.31 -12.46
CA GLY A 307 3.70 -23.89 -13.74
C GLY A 307 2.64 -23.43 -14.74
N ARG A 308 1.52 -22.90 -14.26
CA ARG A 308 0.39 -22.42 -15.09
C ARG A 308 0.62 -21.02 -15.65
N ILE A 309 1.55 -20.28 -15.05
CA ILE A 309 1.96 -18.96 -15.47
C ILE A 309 3.49 -18.91 -15.46
N GLU A 310 4.05 -18.28 -16.48
CA GLU A 310 5.49 -18.01 -16.55
C GLU A 310 5.77 -16.58 -16.08
N PRO A 311 6.93 -16.33 -15.45
CA PRO A 311 7.43 -14.99 -15.20
C PRO A 311 7.23 -14.03 -16.38
N LEU A 312 6.62 -12.87 -16.11
CA LEU A 312 6.56 -11.73 -17.03
C LEU A 312 7.92 -11.05 -17.14
#